data_AF-A0A4S8LRB3-F1
#
_entry.id   AF-A0A4S8LRB3-F1
#
_cell.length_a   1.000
_cell.length_b   1.000
_cell.length_c   1.000
_cell.angle_alpha   90.00
_cell.angle_beta   90.00
_cell.angle_gamma   90.00
#
_symmetry.space_group_name_H-M   'P 1'
#
loop_
_entity.id
_entity.type
_entity.pdbx_description
1 polymer ?
#
loop_
_entity_poly.entity_id
_entity_poly.type
_entity_poly.pdbx_seq_one_letter_code
_entity_poly.pdbx_strand_id
1 'polypeptide(L)'
;GRNLIVSIDGTSNHFGVNNTNVIELHSHVETKDQRQLKCYISGIGTALPPSPWAIQHWMVRLGNWIDLAIAWYERRLCSLYFDHRWLMDHYLPGDKIFLFGFSRGAYQIRTLAGMIDTLGLLEAGNKSMILTAYDLYYRSANSFTSGATSSHDDDVQAQVNRFKNTFSYPDVRVHFIGAWDTVSSVGLFRPKPLPLTNRADHVCFFRHALALDERRVKFIPEY
;
A
#
# COMPACT_ATOMS: atom_id res chain seq x y z
N GLY A 1 -19.12 -8.27 11.42
CA GLY A 1 -19.37 -7.03 10.69
C GLY A 1 -19.38 -7.27 9.20
N ARG A 2 -19.30 -6.18 8.46
CA ARG A 2 -19.28 -6.10 6.99
C ARG A 2 -17.90 -6.46 6.43
N ASN A 3 -17.79 -6.61 5.12
CA ASN A 3 -16.53 -6.82 4.42
C ASN A 3 -16.11 -5.51 3.73
N LEU A 4 -14.93 -4.97 4.07
CA LEU A 4 -14.32 -3.84 3.38
C LEU A 4 -13.29 -4.39 2.41
N ILE A 5 -13.48 -4.13 1.12
CA ILE A 5 -12.66 -4.70 0.04
C ILE A 5 -11.92 -3.56 -0.64
N VAL A 6 -10.59 -3.57 -0.55
CA VAL A 6 -9.72 -2.61 -1.24
C VAL A 6 -8.98 -3.35 -2.34
N SER A 7 -9.10 -2.85 -3.57
CA SER A 7 -8.50 -3.42 -4.76
C SER A 7 -7.55 -2.41 -5.39
N ILE A 8 -6.26 -2.76 -5.51
CA ILE A 8 -5.22 -1.86 -6.02
C ILE A 8 -4.52 -2.48 -7.24
N ASP A 9 -4.64 -1.84 -8.39
CA ASP A 9 -4.06 -2.37 -9.63
C ASP A 9 -2.56 -2.03 -9.79
N GLY A 10 -1.91 -2.79 -10.67
CA GLY A 10 -0.54 -2.56 -11.12
C GLY A 10 -0.39 -1.28 -11.95
N THR A 11 0.85 -0.85 -12.07
CA THR A 11 1.28 0.38 -12.76
C THR A 11 0.83 0.41 -14.20
N SER A 12 0.32 1.56 -14.65
CA SER A 12 -0.15 1.77 -16.03
C SER A 12 -1.33 0.89 -16.44
N ASN A 13 -2.01 0.23 -15.49
CA ASN A 13 -3.26 -0.46 -15.75
C ASN A 13 -4.45 0.47 -15.52
N HIS A 14 -5.42 0.38 -16.41
CA HIS A 14 -6.63 1.20 -16.42
C HIS A 14 -7.83 0.31 -16.73
N PHE A 15 -9.00 0.71 -16.25
CA PHE A 15 -10.26 0.15 -16.76
C PHE A 15 -10.31 0.33 -18.27
N GLY A 16 -10.55 -0.76 -19.00
CA GLY A 16 -10.58 -0.74 -20.44
C GLY A 16 -11.06 -2.08 -20.99
N VAL A 17 -10.73 -2.35 -22.26
CA VAL A 17 -11.09 -3.61 -22.91
C VAL A 17 -10.24 -4.77 -22.38
N ASN A 18 -8.99 -4.51 -22.01
CA ASN A 18 -8.08 -5.49 -21.43
C ASN A 18 -7.89 -5.21 -19.95
N ASN A 19 -8.63 -5.93 -19.13
CA ASN A 19 -8.67 -5.77 -17.68
C ASN A 19 -7.68 -6.70 -16.99
N THR A 20 -7.23 -6.29 -15.80
CA THR A 20 -6.45 -7.14 -14.90
C THR A 20 -7.34 -8.04 -14.05
N ASN A 21 -6.76 -9.07 -13.46
CA ASN A 21 -7.49 -9.91 -12.50
C ASN A 21 -8.02 -9.11 -11.28
N VAL A 22 -7.39 -7.98 -10.93
CA VAL A 22 -7.82 -7.13 -9.82
C VAL A 22 -9.15 -6.46 -10.15
N ILE A 23 -9.26 -5.85 -11.34
CA ILE A 23 -10.48 -5.15 -11.74
C ILE A 23 -11.60 -6.13 -12.11
N GLU A 24 -11.28 -7.28 -12.69
CA GLU A 24 -12.24 -8.37 -12.90
C GLU A 24 -12.80 -8.88 -11.57
N LEU A 25 -11.94 -9.18 -10.58
CA LEU A 25 -12.41 -9.55 -9.24
C LEU A 25 -13.28 -8.45 -8.64
N HIS A 26 -12.84 -7.19 -8.73
CA HIS A 26 -13.57 -6.05 -8.18
C HIS A 26 -14.95 -5.88 -8.82
N SER A 27 -15.10 -6.18 -10.12
CA SER A 27 -16.37 -6.11 -10.85
C SER A 27 -17.37 -7.14 -10.31
N HIS A 28 -16.89 -8.33 -9.93
CA HIS A 28 -17.71 -9.44 -9.43
C HIS A 28 -18.09 -9.35 -7.94
N VAL A 29 -17.54 -8.39 -7.18
CA VAL A 29 -17.95 -8.16 -5.79
C VAL A 29 -19.33 -7.49 -5.75
N GLU A 30 -20.32 -8.19 -5.20
CA GLU A 30 -21.68 -7.67 -5.01
C GLU A 30 -21.80 -6.79 -3.76
N THR A 31 -22.48 -5.65 -3.89
CA THR A 31 -22.62 -4.65 -2.81
C THR A 31 -24.07 -4.32 -2.47
N LYS A 32 -25.05 -5.02 -3.07
CA LYS A 32 -26.48 -4.68 -2.93
C LYS A 32 -26.96 -4.74 -1.48
N ASP A 33 -26.49 -5.72 -0.71
CA ASP A 33 -26.96 -5.96 0.65
C ASP A 33 -26.25 -5.12 1.72
N GLN A 34 -25.40 -4.15 1.34
CA GLN A 34 -24.57 -3.34 2.27
C GLN A 34 -23.66 -4.16 3.21
N ARG A 35 -23.59 -5.48 3.03
CA ARG A 35 -22.67 -6.39 3.72
C ARG A 35 -21.24 -6.25 3.22
N GLN A 36 -21.05 -5.65 2.04
CA GLN A 36 -19.74 -5.44 1.43
C GLN A 36 -19.63 -3.99 0.95
N LEU A 37 -18.52 -3.34 1.30
CA LEU A 37 -18.09 -2.07 0.71
C LEU A 37 -16.83 -2.34 -0.10
N LYS A 38 -16.72 -1.73 -1.27
CA LYS A 38 -15.55 -1.91 -2.15
C LYS A 38 -14.97 -0.58 -2.61
N CYS A 39 -13.64 -0.53 -2.66
CA CYS A 39 -12.85 0.58 -3.18
C CYS A 39 -11.88 0.06 -4.23
N TYR A 40 -11.76 0.75 -5.36
CA TYR A 40 -10.82 0.44 -6.42
C TYR A 40 -9.85 1.61 -6.62
N ILE A 41 -8.57 1.32 -6.58
CA ILE A 41 -7.49 2.26 -6.86
C ILE A 41 -6.76 1.81 -8.13
N SER A 42 -6.76 2.69 -9.13
CA SER A 42 -5.99 2.47 -10.36
C SER A 42 -4.50 2.59 -10.07
N GLY A 43 -3.68 1.78 -10.72
CA GLY A 43 -2.25 1.77 -10.45
C GLY A 43 -1.55 3.07 -10.88
N ILE A 44 -0.46 3.38 -10.17
CA ILE A 44 0.34 4.59 -10.39
C ILE A 44 0.89 4.62 -11.82
N GLY A 45 0.57 5.65 -12.60
CA GLY A 45 0.96 5.78 -14.02
C GLY A 45 -0.08 6.46 -14.90
N THR A 46 -1.25 6.74 -14.34
CA THR A 46 -2.37 7.44 -14.99
C THR A 46 -2.04 8.92 -15.22
N ALA A 47 -2.15 9.35 -16.48
CA ALA A 47 -1.94 10.71 -16.93
C ALA A 47 -2.89 11.71 -16.24
N LEU A 48 -2.36 12.85 -15.79
CA LEU A 48 -3.14 14.08 -15.72
C LEU A 48 -3.34 14.59 -17.16
N PRO A 49 -4.50 15.20 -17.50
CA PRO A 49 -4.66 15.85 -18.80
C PRO A 49 -3.56 16.89 -19.02
N PRO A 50 -3.05 17.06 -20.25
CA PRO A 50 -1.94 17.97 -20.51
C PRO A 50 -2.38 19.41 -20.24
N SER A 51 -1.84 19.99 -19.16
CA SER A 51 -1.86 21.43 -18.95
C SER A 51 -0.88 22.09 -19.94
N PRO A 52 -1.23 23.21 -20.59
CA PRO A 52 -0.33 23.97 -21.48
C PRO A 52 1.00 24.40 -20.85
N TRP A 53 1.13 24.35 -19.51
CA TRP A 53 2.36 24.60 -18.77
C TRP A 53 3.37 23.42 -18.77
N ALA A 54 3.01 22.26 -19.33
CA ALA A 54 3.86 21.06 -19.32
C ALA A 54 4.96 21.06 -20.40
N ILE A 55 4.89 21.94 -21.39
CA ILE A 55 5.88 22.00 -22.49
C ILE A 55 7.25 22.51 -21.99
N GLN A 56 7.28 23.28 -20.90
CA GLN A 56 8.53 23.79 -20.32
C GLN A 56 9.36 22.71 -19.60
N HIS A 57 8.79 21.53 -19.32
CA HIS A 57 9.47 20.43 -18.62
C HIS A 57 10.37 19.55 -19.51
N TRP A 58 10.33 19.71 -20.84
CA TRP A 58 11.14 18.91 -21.77
C TRP A 58 12.64 19.22 -21.73
N MET A 59 13.06 20.29 -21.04
CA MET A 59 14.47 20.67 -20.86
C MET A 59 15.18 19.94 -19.70
N VAL A 60 14.49 19.15 -18.86
CA VAL A 60 15.09 18.49 -17.67
C VAL A 60 15.53 17.05 -17.95
N ARG A 61 16.19 16.78 -19.09
CA ARG A 61 16.58 15.40 -19.49
C ARG A 61 17.84 14.85 -18.80
N LEU A 62 18.43 15.56 -17.82
CA LEU A 62 19.53 15.05 -16.98
C LEU A 62 19.11 14.70 -15.53
N GLY A 63 17.95 15.16 -15.05
CA GLY A 63 17.43 14.91 -13.68
C GLY A 63 16.39 13.79 -13.56
N ASN A 64 16.06 13.16 -14.70
CA ASN A 64 14.86 12.34 -14.89
C ASN A 64 14.69 11.19 -13.89
N TRP A 65 15.76 10.59 -13.36
CA TRP A 65 15.64 9.44 -12.43
C TRP A 65 15.42 9.84 -10.97
N ILE A 66 15.98 10.97 -10.54
CA ILE A 66 15.74 11.52 -9.20
C ILE A 66 14.33 12.10 -9.16
N ASP A 67 13.91 12.85 -10.19
CA ASP A 67 12.56 13.38 -10.30
C ASP A 67 11.51 12.27 -10.41
N LEU A 68 11.81 11.19 -11.15
CA LEU A 68 10.98 9.98 -11.15
C LEU A 68 10.95 9.36 -9.76
N ALA A 69 12.08 9.15 -9.09
CA ALA A 69 12.11 8.54 -7.75
C ALA A 69 11.34 9.36 -6.68
N ILE A 70 11.44 10.69 -6.72
CA ILE A 70 10.71 11.61 -5.83
C ILE A 70 9.22 11.59 -6.15
N ALA A 71 8.84 11.78 -7.42
CA ALA A 71 7.44 11.70 -7.83
C ALA A 71 6.83 10.33 -7.49
N TRP A 72 7.63 9.28 -7.53
CA TRP A 72 7.22 7.93 -7.13
C TRP A 72 7.05 7.76 -5.62
N TYR A 73 7.96 8.31 -4.82
CA TYR A 73 7.85 8.33 -3.38
C TYR A 73 6.60 9.10 -2.94
N GLU A 74 6.40 10.30 -3.49
CA GLU A 74 5.21 11.11 -3.25
C GLU A 74 3.93 10.41 -3.73
N ARG A 75 3.93 9.77 -4.91
CA ARG A 75 2.75 9.04 -5.41
C ARG A 75 2.45 7.77 -4.61
N ARG A 76 3.48 7.07 -4.10
CA ARG A 76 3.30 5.92 -3.20
C ARG A 76 2.61 6.36 -1.91
N LEU A 77 3.09 7.46 -1.32
CA LEU A 77 2.48 8.08 -0.15
C LEU A 77 1.03 8.47 -0.41
N CYS A 78 0.74 9.09 -1.56
CA CYS A 78 -0.61 9.47 -1.95
C CYS A 78 -1.54 8.26 -2.04
N SER A 79 -1.14 7.17 -2.72
CA SER A 79 -1.99 5.97 -2.83
C SER A 79 -2.27 5.37 -1.46
N LEU A 80 -1.23 5.12 -0.65
CA LEU A 80 -1.40 4.56 0.69
C LEU A 80 -2.25 5.48 1.59
N TYR A 81 -2.11 6.80 1.42
CA TYR A 81 -2.96 7.77 2.10
C TYR A 81 -4.43 7.61 1.72
N PHE A 82 -4.75 7.48 0.42
CA PHE A 82 -6.13 7.28 -0.03
C PHE A 82 -6.72 5.96 0.48
N ASP A 83 -5.96 4.87 0.39
CA ASP A 83 -6.41 3.54 0.79
C ASP A 83 -6.67 3.48 2.31
N HIS A 84 -5.71 4.00 3.08
CA HIS A 84 -5.82 4.09 4.53
C HIS A 84 -6.98 5.02 4.92
N ARG A 85 -7.11 6.18 4.28
CA ARG A 85 -8.22 7.11 4.54
C ARG A 85 -9.57 6.47 4.25
N TRP A 86 -9.71 5.74 3.16
CA TRP A 86 -10.96 5.08 2.83
C TRP A 86 -11.34 4.03 3.89
N LEU A 87 -10.37 3.24 4.36
CA LEU A 87 -10.60 2.31 5.47
C LEU A 87 -11.01 3.04 6.75
N MET A 88 -10.32 4.13 7.12
CA MET A 88 -10.67 4.95 8.30
C MET A 88 -12.10 5.49 8.23
N ASP A 89 -12.50 5.98 7.06
CA ASP A 89 -13.80 6.64 6.87
C ASP A 89 -14.98 5.64 6.89
N HIS A 90 -14.72 4.35 6.63
CA HIS A 90 -15.78 3.34 6.47
C HIS A 90 -15.76 2.22 7.50
N TYR A 91 -14.64 1.99 8.19
CA TYR A 91 -14.50 0.89 9.13
C TYR A 91 -15.41 1.08 10.34
N LEU A 92 -16.14 0.02 10.68
CA LEU A 92 -16.82 -0.10 11.97
C LEU A 92 -16.26 -1.29 12.74
N PRO A 93 -16.25 -1.24 14.09
CA PRO A 93 -15.80 -2.35 14.90
C PRO A 93 -16.44 -3.69 14.50
N GLY A 94 -15.59 -4.69 14.24
CA GLY A 94 -16.01 -6.04 13.85
C GLY A 94 -16.16 -6.24 12.33
N ASP A 95 -15.88 -5.22 11.52
CA ASP A 95 -15.73 -5.40 10.07
C ASP A 95 -14.45 -6.17 9.71
N LYS A 96 -14.45 -6.79 8.52
CA LYS A 96 -13.33 -7.58 8.00
C LYS A 96 -12.71 -6.86 6.80
N ILE A 97 -11.39 -6.69 6.82
CA ILE A 97 -10.64 -6.01 5.76
C ILE A 97 -10.06 -7.05 4.79
N PHE A 98 -10.37 -6.89 3.50
CA PHE A 98 -9.88 -7.70 2.39
C PHE A 98 -9.08 -6.81 1.45
N LEU A 99 -7.86 -7.19 1.14
CA LEU A 99 -6.99 -6.43 0.25
C LEU A 99 -6.61 -7.29 -0.97
N PHE A 100 -6.74 -6.72 -2.16
CA PHE A 100 -6.39 -7.37 -3.42
C PHE A 100 -5.49 -6.48 -4.25
N GLY A 101 -4.48 -7.05 -4.89
CA GLY A 101 -3.57 -6.23 -5.67
C GLY A 101 -2.65 -6.99 -6.59
N PHE A 102 -2.22 -6.30 -7.65
CA PHE A 102 -1.36 -6.85 -8.70
C PHE A 102 -0.08 -6.03 -8.82
N SER A 103 1.06 -6.69 -9.03
CA SER A 103 2.34 -6.05 -9.31
C SER A 103 2.71 -5.04 -8.20
N ARG A 104 2.75 -3.75 -8.51
CA ARG A 104 2.95 -2.69 -7.52
C ARG A 104 1.79 -2.52 -6.55
N GLY A 105 0.55 -2.72 -7.00
CA GLY A 105 -0.63 -2.68 -6.14
C GLY A 105 -0.60 -3.78 -5.07
N ALA A 106 -0.05 -4.96 -5.42
CA ALA A 106 0.20 -6.03 -4.46
C ALA A 106 1.22 -5.61 -3.38
N TYR A 107 2.26 -4.86 -3.75
CA TYR A 107 3.24 -4.33 -2.80
C TYR A 107 2.63 -3.22 -1.91
N GLN A 108 1.72 -2.42 -2.44
CA GLN A 108 0.98 -1.39 -1.70
C GLN A 108 0.04 -2.01 -0.65
N ILE A 109 -0.77 -3.01 -1.01
CA ILE A 109 -1.65 -3.66 -0.02
C ILE A 109 -0.87 -4.39 1.08
N ARG A 110 0.30 -4.96 0.76
CA ARG A 110 1.19 -5.59 1.75
C ARG A 110 1.78 -4.54 2.69
N THR A 111 2.16 -3.38 2.15
CA THR A 111 2.59 -2.23 2.95
C THR A 111 1.47 -1.75 3.87
N LEU A 112 0.25 -1.58 3.35
CA LEU A 112 -0.91 -1.15 4.12
C LEU A 112 -1.25 -2.13 5.24
N ALA A 113 -1.19 -3.43 4.97
CA ALA A 113 -1.41 -4.45 5.99
C ALA A 113 -0.37 -4.40 7.11
N GLY A 114 0.92 -4.25 6.77
CA GLY A 114 1.98 -4.07 7.76
C GLY A 114 1.82 -2.78 8.59
N MET A 115 1.36 -1.69 7.96
CA MET A 115 1.02 -0.44 8.67
C MET A 115 -0.13 -0.65 9.66
N ILE A 116 -1.21 -1.32 9.25
CA ILE A 116 -2.36 -1.62 10.12
C ILE A 116 -1.93 -2.51 11.29
N ASP A 117 -1.05 -3.48 11.06
CA ASP A 117 -0.52 -4.32 12.12
C ASP A 117 0.33 -3.53 13.14
N THR A 118 1.26 -2.72 12.62
CA THR A 118 2.24 -1.99 13.44
C THR A 118 1.59 -0.82 14.20
N LEU A 119 0.77 -0.01 13.52
CA LEU A 119 0.23 1.25 14.04
C LEU A 119 -1.28 1.21 14.30
N GLY A 120 -1.96 0.14 13.91
CA GLY A 120 -3.42 0.07 13.94
C GLY A 120 -4.06 0.79 12.75
N LEU A 121 -5.36 0.58 12.58
CA LEU A 121 -6.17 1.40 11.69
C LEU A 121 -6.60 2.66 12.45
N LEU A 122 -6.15 3.83 11.98
CA LEU A 122 -6.53 5.12 12.57
C LEU A 122 -8.06 5.29 12.68
N GLU A 123 -8.50 5.97 13.73
CA GLU A 123 -9.90 6.32 13.93
C GLU A 123 -10.36 7.40 12.94
N ALA A 124 -11.64 7.34 12.57
CA ALA A 124 -12.26 8.35 11.71
C ALA A 124 -12.08 9.76 12.29
N GLY A 125 -11.57 10.69 11.48
CA GLY A 125 -11.28 12.08 11.88
C GLY A 125 -9.79 12.41 12.01
N ASN A 126 -8.93 11.42 12.28
CA ASN A 126 -7.48 11.63 12.43
C ASN A 126 -6.71 11.63 11.09
N LYS A 127 -7.29 12.16 10.02
CA LYS A 127 -6.75 12.06 8.64
C LYS A 127 -5.39 12.77 8.48
N SER A 128 -5.13 13.81 9.26
CA SER A 128 -3.84 14.51 9.27
C SER A 128 -2.71 13.64 9.80
N MET A 129 -3.01 12.63 10.62
CA MET A 129 -2.02 11.73 11.22
C MET A 129 -1.58 10.60 10.29
N ILE A 130 -2.20 10.42 9.12
CA ILE A 130 -1.83 9.35 8.18
C ILE A 130 -0.37 9.49 7.71
N LEU A 131 0.10 10.72 7.44
CA LEU A 131 1.48 10.96 7.03
C LEU A 131 2.45 10.69 8.18
N THR A 132 2.11 11.11 9.39
CA THR A 132 2.88 10.80 10.61
C THR A 132 2.94 9.30 10.87
N ALA A 133 1.84 8.58 10.68
CA ALA A 133 1.79 7.13 10.77
C ALA A 133 2.74 6.49 9.77
N TYR A 134 2.72 6.94 8.50
CA TYR A 134 3.65 6.42 7.50
C TYR A 134 5.12 6.66 7.86
N ASP A 135 5.48 7.87 8.32
CA ASP A 135 6.85 8.18 8.74
C ASP A 135 7.29 7.29 9.91
N LEU A 136 6.43 7.15 10.93
CA LEU A 136 6.71 6.32 12.09
C LEU A 136 6.84 4.84 11.71
N TYR A 137 6.00 4.35 10.79
CA TYR A 137 6.11 3.00 10.22
C TYR A 137 7.44 2.80 9.49
N TYR A 138 7.83 3.77 8.65
CA TYR A 138 9.08 3.74 7.91
C TYR A 138 10.30 3.75 8.84
N ARG A 139 10.27 4.55 9.92
CA ARG A 139 11.35 4.60 10.92
C ARG A 139 11.45 3.29 11.71
N SER A 140 10.31 2.77 12.18
CA SER A 140 10.23 1.46 12.85
C SER A 140 10.83 0.35 11.99
N ALA A 141 10.53 0.36 10.68
CA ALA A 141 11.11 -0.57 9.73
C ALA A 141 12.65 -0.58 9.69
N ASN A 142 13.23 0.61 9.65
CA ASN A 142 14.67 0.78 9.45
C ASN A 142 15.45 0.48 10.72
N SER A 143 14.88 0.75 11.90
CA SER A 143 15.40 0.33 13.20
C SER A 143 15.65 -1.19 13.26
N PHE A 144 14.66 -2.01 12.86
CA PHE A 144 14.81 -3.48 12.85
C PHE A 144 15.93 -4.01 11.95
N THR A 145 16.25 -3.31 10.85
CA THR A 145 17.29 -3.76 9.91
C THR A 145 18.72 -3.44 10.35
N SER A 146 18.89 -2.62 11.39
CA SER A 146 20.20 -2.11 11.79
C SER A 146 20.96 -3.03 12.75
N GLY A 147 20.31 -4.08 13.27
CA GLY A 147 20.94 -5.16 14.07
C GLY A 147 21.56 -4.74 15.41
N ALA A 148 21.61 -3.44 15.71
CA ALA A 148 22.13 -2.88 16.93
C ALA A 148 20.96 -2.38 17.77
N THR A 149 20.57 -3.15 18.80
CA THR A 149 19.63 -2.73 19.85
C THR A 149 20.23 -1.53 20.58
N SER A 150 19.91 -0.34 20.11
CA SER A 150 20.30 0.93 20.72
C SER A 150 19.11 1.50 21.49
N SER A 151 19.38 2.37 22.46
CA SER A 151 18.32 3.10 23.19
C SER A 151 17.36 3.88 22.27
N HIS A 152 17.75 4.11 21.01
CA HIS A 152 16.92 4.75 20.00
C HIS A 152 15.80 3.84 19.48
N ASP A 153 16.02 2.52 19.39
CA ASP A 153 15.01 1.58 18.90
C ASP A 153 13.88 1.38 19.92
N ASP A 154 14.23 1.38 21.21
CA ASP A 154 13.26 1.33 22.30
C ASP A 154 12.35 2.56 22.31
N ASP A 155 12.90 3.75 22.00
CA ASP A 155 12.13 4.99 21.87
C ASP A 155 11.17 4.95 20.66
N VAL A 156 11.62 4.42 19.51
CA VAL A 156 10.74 4.25 18.33
C VAL A 156 9.61 3.26 18.63
N GLN A 157 9.88 2.14 19.30
CA GLN A 157 8.83 1.19 19.69
C GLN A 157 7.86 1.77 20.70
N ALA A 158 8.34 2.55 21.67
CA ALA A 158 7.49 3.28 22.60
C ALA A 158 6.58 4.28 21.88
N GLN A 159 7.11 4.99 20.88
CA GLN A 159 6.34 5.91 20.02
C GLN A 159 5.27 5.17 19.21
N VAL A 160 5.61 4.03 18.59
CA VAL A 160 4.67 3.17 17.84
C VAL A 160 3.51 2.74 18.74
N ASN A 161 3.81 2.19 19.91
CA ASN A 161 2.80 1.71 20.85
C ASN A 161 1.89 2.85 21.34
N ARG A 162 2.49 4.00 21.69
CA ARG A 162 1.73 5.16 22.14
C ARG A 162 0.86 5.71 21.01
N PHE A 163 1.37 5.78 19.79
CA PHE A 163 0.62 6.23 18.62
C PHE A 163 -0.58 5.33 18.35
N LYS A 164 -0.37 4.00 18.30
CA LYS A 164 -1.42 3.00 18.09
C LYS A 164 -2.52 3.11 19.15
N ASN A 165 -2.16 3.23 20.42
CA ASN A 165 -3.13 3.36 21.51
C ASN A 165 -3.88 4.71 21.53
N THR A 166 -3.33 5.75 20.90
CA THR A 166 -3.91 7.10 20.95
C THR A 166 -4.85 7.36 19.78
N PHE A 167 -4.50 6.88 18.58
CA PHE A 167 -5.15 7.32 17.35
C PHE A 167 -5.83 6.20 16.56
N SER A 168 -5.68 4.94 16.95
CA SER A 168 -6.15 3.79 16.18
C SER A 168 -7.20 2.97 16.91
N TYR A 169 -8.07 2.34 16.14
CA TYR A 169 -9.00 1.35 16.63
C TYR A 169 -8.24 0.16 17.26
N PRO A 170 -8.72 -0.38 18.39
CA PRO A 170 -8.10 -1.54 19.02
C PRO A 170 -8.29 -2.79 18.17
N ASP A 171 -7.25 -3.64 18.15
CA ASP A 171 -7.27 -5.01 17.61
C ASP A 171 -7.76 -5.17 16.16
N VAL A 172 -7.64 -4.13 15.33
CA VAL A 172 -7.93 -4.23 13.90
C VAL A 172 -6.88 -5.07 13.21
N ARG A 173 -7.34 -6.06 12.43
CA ARG A 173 -6.47 -6.93 11.62
C ARG A 173 -6.99 -7.08 10.21
N VAL A 174 -6.06 -7.26 9.28
CA VAL A 174 -6.40 -7.59 7.89
C VAL A 174 -6.81 -9.06 7.82
N HIS A 175 -8.00 -9.31 7.28
CA HIS A 175 -8.58 -10.65 7.22
C HIS A 175 -8.02 -11.45 6.05
N PHE A 176 -7.85 -10.83 4.88
CA PHE A 176 -7.37 -11.52 3.68
C PHE A 176 -6.51 -10.62 2.81
N ILE A 177 -5.42 -11.16 2.29
CA ILE A 177 -4.62 -10.56 1.22
C ILE A 177 -4.57 -11.52 0.02
N GLY A 178 -5.01 -11.03 -1.13
CA GLY A 178 -4.85 -11.66 -2.44
C GLY A 178 -3.88 -10.86 -3.31
N ALA A 179 -2.69 -11.42 -3.55
CA ALA A 179 -1.64 -10.78 -4.34
C ALA A 179 -1.41 -11.53 -5.66
N TRP A 180 -1.21 -10.79 -6.75
CA TRP A 180 -0.65 -11.29 -8.00
C TRP A 180 0.71 -10.64 -8.23
N ASP A 181 1.74 -11.47 -8.35
CA ASP A 181 3.08 -11.11 -8.82
C ASP A 181 3.66 -9.82 -8.20
N THR A 182 3.67 -9.76 -6.86
CA THR A 182 4.18 -8.62 -6.08
C THR A 182 5.57 -8.19 -6.56
N VAL A 183 5.72 -6.93 -6.97
CA VAL A 183 7.03 -6.35 -7.30
C VAL A 183 7.24 -5.02 -6.58
N SER A 184 8.41 -4.86 -5.95
CA SER A 184 8.81 -3.63 -5.24
C SER A 184 9.47 -2.59 -6.16
N SER A 185 9.91 -2.99 -7.36
CA SER A 185 10.79 -2.19 -8.23
C SER A 185 10.19 -1.89 -9.60
N VAL A 186 10.31 -0.64 -10.06
CA VAL A 186 10.52 -0.33 -11.48
C VAL A 186 11.60 0.75 -11.56
N GLY A 187 12.85 0.34 -11.82
CA GLY A 187 14.02 1.22 -11.85
C GLY A 187 15.34 0.44 -11.67
N LEU A 188 16.49 1.10 -11.83
CA LEU A 188 17.81 0.48 -11.60
C LEU A 188 18.17 0.33 -10.11
N PHE A 189 17.48 1.05 -9.23
CA PHE A 189 17.69 1.00 -7.79
C PHE A 189 16.50 0.33 -7.11
N ARG A 190 16.78 -0.71 -6.33
CA ARG A 190 15.79 -1.41 -5.49
C ARG A 190 15.76 -0.70 -4.13
N PRO A 191 14.76 0.15 -3.82
CA PRO A 191 14.63 0.67 -2.47
C PRO A 191 14.43 -0.52 -1.51
N LYS A 192 14.93 -0.41 -0.26
CA LYS A 192 14.72 -1.44 0.74
C LYS A 192 13.21 -1.71 0.89
N PRO A 193 12.77 -2.98 0.91
CA PRO A 193 11.37 -3.29 1.13
C PRO A 193 10.95 -2.80 2.53
N LEU A 194 9.71 -2.33 2.64
CA LEU A 194 9.14 -1.97 3.93
C LEU A 194 8.96 -3.23 4.79
N PRO A 195 8.92 -3.11 6.13
CA PRO A 195 8.91 -4.26 7.01
C PRO A 195 7.58 -5.00 6.81
N LEU A 196 7.54 -6.29 7.18
CA LEU A 196 6.37 -7.16 7.04
C LEU A 196 5.86 -7.38 5.61
N THR A 197 6.42 -6.69 4.61
CA THR A 197 6.06 -6.94 3.21
C THR A 197 6.55 -8.30 2.72
N ASN A 198 7.43 -9.00 3.44
CA ASN A 198 7.94 -10.34 3.16
C ASN A 198 7.44 -11.42 4.15
N ARG A 199 6.44 -11.10 4.98
CA ARG A 199 5.87 -12.02 5.99
C ARG A 199 4.34 -11.98 5.92
N ALA A 200 3.68 -12.98 6.50
CA ALA A 200 2.22 -13.13 6.46
C ALA A 200 1.59 -13.38 7.85
N ASP A 201 2.36 -13.25 8.92
CA ASP A 201 1.95 -13.44 10.32
C ASP A 201 0.91 -12.40 10.79
N HIS A 202 0.94 -11.22 10.19
CA HIS A 202 0.05 -10.10 10.52
C HIS A 202 -1.35 -10.15 9.85
N VAL A 203 -1.64 -11.19 9.06
CA VAL A 203 -2.92 -11.37 8.37
C VAL A 203 -3.53 -12.74 8.62
N CYS A 204 -4.87 -12.83 8.64
CA CYS A 204 -5.51 -14.13 8.87
C CYS A 204 -5.30 -15.10 7.69
N PHE A 205 -5.35 -14.59 6.46
CA PHE A 205 -5.17 -15.37 5.24
C PHE A 205 -4.36 -14.62 4.20
N PHE A 206 -3.28 -15.24 3.73
CA PHE A 206 -2.43 -14.71 2.67
C PHE A 206 -2.42 -15.67 1.47
N ARG A 207 -2.66 -15.15 0.27
CA ARG A 207 -2.58 -15.89 -0.99
C ARG A 207 -1.83 -15.05 -2.02
N HIS A 208 -0.78 -15.60 -2.61
CA HIS A 208 0.04 -14.90 -3.60
C HIS A 208 0.27 -15.82 -4.80
N ALA A 209 -0.23 -15.41 -5.98
CA ALA A 209 0.04 -16.06 -7.25
C ALA A 209 1.30 -15.45 -7.89
N LEU A 210 2.25 -16.29 -8.29
CA LEU A 210 3.53 -15.89 -8.87
C LEU A 210 3.62 -16.27 -10.34
N ALA A 211 4.22 -15.40 -11.17
CA ALA A 211 4.51 -15.72 -12.56
C ALA A 211 5.80 -16.55 -12.65
N LEU A 212 5.68 -17.85 -12.96
CA LEU A 212 6.84 -18.75 -13.08
C LEU A 212 7.74 -18.44 -14.28
N ASP A 213 7.17 -17.86 -15.34
CA ASP A 213 7.87 -17.52 -16.57
C ASP A 213 8.33 -16.06 -16.65
N GLU A 214 8.20 -15.28 -15.57
CA GLU A 214 8.72 -13.91 -15.51
C GLU A 214 10.26 -13.92 -15.41
N ARG A 215 10.93 -13.39 -16.44
CA ARG A 215 12.40 -13.42 -16.58
C ARG A 215 13.04 -12.03 -16.61
N ARG A 216 12.24 -10.96 -16.57
CA ARG A 216 12.75 -9.59 -16.64
C ARG A 216 13.38 -9.22 -15.30
N VAL A 217 14.65 -8.81 -15.34
CA VAL A 217 15.45 -8.41 -14.15
C VAL A 217 14.77 -7.33 -13.29
N LYS A 218 13.94 -6.48 -13.89
CA LYS A 218 13.23 -5.39 -13.20
C LYS A 218 11.98 -5.84 -12.42
N PHE A 219 11.51 -7.08 -12.62
CA PHE A 219 10.24 -7.60 -12.11
C PHE A 219 10.46 -8.83 -11.22
N ILE A 220 11.56 -8.85 -10.47
CA ILE A 220 11.82 -9.92 -9.51
C ILE A 220 10.74 -9.86 -8.41
N PRO A 221 10.01 -10.96 -8.15
CA PRO A 221 8.92 -10.95 -7.20
C PRO A 221 9.40 -10.83 -5.76
N GLU A 222 8.59 -10.16 -4.93
CA GLU A 222 8.73 -10.17 -3.47
C GLU A 222 7.87 -11.30 -2.90
N TYR A 223 8.50 -12.26 -2.23
CA TYR A 223 7.84 -13.41 -1.60
C TYR A 223 7.68 -13.19 -0.09
#